data_AF-A0A4P6HWR0-F1
#
_entry.id   AF-A0A4P6HWR0-F1
#
_cell.length_a   1.000
_cell.length_b   1.000
_cell.length_c   1.000
_cell.angle_alpha   90.00
_cell.angle_beta   90.00
_cell.angle_gamma   90.00
#
_symmetry.space_group_name_H-M   'P 1'
#
loop_
_entity.id
_entity.type
_entity.pdbx_description
1 polymer ?
#
loop_
_entity_poly.entity_id
_entity_poly.type
_entity_poly.pdbx_seq_one_letter_code
_entity_poly.pdbx_strand_id
1 'polypeptide(L)'
;MSDGSMIFGGVMAVGVLVISSIGGCSYFYPKYNVYAQQLAGEAELKKAESNRRIRVLEAQAKLDGASLEAKAEVERAKGVAQANQIIADSLGGPEGYLRWRYIEMLQETGTNGRDVIYVPTEANLPILEAGKTPGAK
;
A
#
# COMPACT_ATOMS: atom_id res chain seq x y z
N MET A 1 -11.05 -22.76 -87.16
CA MET A 1 -11.98 -23.14 -86.06
C MET A 1 -11.26 -23.56 -84.77
N SER A 2 -9.93 -23.49 -84.66
CA SER A 2 -9.18 -23.89 -83.44
C SER A 2 -9.06 -22.80 -82.36
N ASP A 3 -9.12 -21.53 -82.75
CA ASP A 3 -8.74 -20.43 -81.84
C ASP A 3 -9.87 -20.12 -80.85
N GLY A 4 -11.13 -20.25 -81.27
CA GLY A 4 -12.30 -20.08 -80.40
C GLY A 4 -12.41 -21.14 -79.29
N SER A 5 -12.02 -22.39 -79.57
CA SER A 5 -12.05 -23.47 -78.57
C SER A 5 -10.96 -23.33 -77.50
N MET A 6 -9.78 -22.80 -77.85
CA MET A 6 -8.71 -22.52 -76.88
C MET A 6 -9.08 -21.38 -75.93
N ILE A 7 -9.65 -20.30 -76.46
CA ILE A 7 -10.08 -19.15 -75.65
C ILE A 7 -11.21 -19.56 -74.70
N PHE A 8 -12.18 -20.34 -75.19
CA PHE A 8 -13.29 -20.82 -74.36
C PHE A 8 -12.83 -21.76 -73.23
N GLY A 9 -11.89 -22.67 -73.51
CA GLY A 9 -11.29 -23.53 -72.49
C GLY A 9 -10.52 -22.75 -71.42
N GLY A 10 -9.77 -21.72 -71.81
CA GLY A 10 -9.05 -20.83 -70.89
C GLY A 10 -9.98 -20.06 -69.96
N VAL A 11 -11.08 -19.50 -70.48
CA VAL A 11 -12.07 -18.76 -69.68
C VAL A 11 -12.76 -19.67 -68.66
N MET A 12 -13.10 -20.90 -69.04
CA MET A 12 -13.71 -21.87 -68.12
C MET A 12 -12.75 -22.30 -67.01
N ALA A 13 -11.47 -22.50 -67.32
CA ALA A 13 -10.46 -22.85 -66.32
C ALA A 13 -10.25 -21.74 -65.27
N VAL A 14 -10.20 -20.47 -65.71
CA VAL A 14 -10.11 -19.32 -64.80
C VAL A 14 -11.38 -19.19 -63.96
N GLY A 15 -12.56 -19.38 -64.56
CA GLY A 15 -13.84 -19.36 -63.85
C GLY A 15 -13.90 -20.39 -62.72
N VAL A 16 -13.45 -21.63 -62.97
CA VAL A 16 -13.39 -22.69 -61.95
C VAL A 16 -12.41 -22.35 -60.84
N LEU A 17 -11.23 -21.80 -61.15
CA LEU A 17 -10.25 -21.38 -60.13
C LEU A 17 -10.79 -20.29 -59.22
N VAL A 18 -11.49 -19.30 -59.78
CA VAL A 18 -12.08 -18.20 -59.01
C VAL A 18 -13.18 -18.73 -58.08
N ILE A 19 -14.08 -19.57 -58.60
CA ILE A 19 -15.17 -20.16 -57.81
C ILE A 19 -14.60 -21.06 -56.70
N SER A 20 -13.58 -21.88 -57.01
CA SER A 20 -12.91 -22.73 -56.03
C SER A 20 -12.22 -21.92 -54.94
N SER A 21 -11.61 -20.78 -55.29
CA SER A 21 -10.95 -19.89 -54.31
C SER A 21 -11.98 -19.24 -53.38
N ILE A 22 -13.08 -18.73 -53.92
CA ILE A 22 -14.16 -18.11 -53.13
C ILE A 22 -14.83 -19.15 -52.22
N GLY A 23 -15.12 -20.35 -52.73
CA GLY A 23 -15.68 -21.44 -51.94
C GLY A 23 -14.74 -21.89 -50.81
N GLY A 24 -13.45 -22.02 -51.11
CA GLY A 24 -12.43 -22.35 -50.11
C GLY A 24 -12.31 -21.31 -49.01
N CYS A 25 -12.23 -20.02 -49.36
CA CYS A 25 -12.18 -18.92 -48.41
C CYS A 25 -13.46 -18.85 -47.56
N SER A 26 -14.64 -19.00 -48.17
CA SER A 26 -15.93 -18.97 -47.45
C SER A 26 -16.07 -20.12 -46.45
N TYR A 27 -15.50 -21.29 -46.74
CA TYR A 27 -15.51 -22.42 -45.81
C TYR A 27 -14.48 -22.30 -44.68
N PHE A 28 -13.29 -21.77 -44.97
CA PHE A 28 -12.22 -21.60 -43.97
C PHE A 28 -12.42 -20.41 -43.03
N TYR A 29 -12.97 -19.31 -43.54
CA TYR A 29 -13.15 -18.07 -42.78
C TYR A 29 -13.93 -18.23 -41.46
N PRO A 30 -15.13 -18.87 -41.41
CA PRO A 30 -15.87 -19.01 -40.17
C PRO A 30 -15.15 -19.91 -39.16
N LYS A 31 -14.45 -20.96 -39.63
CA LYS A 31 -13.68 -21.86 -38.76
C LYS A 31 -12.48 -21.15 -38.11
N TYR A 32 -11.76 -20.32 -38.88
CA TYR A 32 -10.64 -19.54 -38.35
C TYR A 32 -11.12 -18.50 -37.33
N ASN A 33 -12.23 -17.83 -37.59
CA ASN A 33 -12.79 -16.84 -36.66
C ASN A 33 -13.16 -17.46 -35.30
N VAL A 34 -13.80 -18.65 -35.30
CA VAL A 34 -14.12 -19.36 -34.05
C VAL A 34 -12.87 -19.80 -33.31
N TYR A 35 -11.86 -20.32 -33.99
CA TYR A 35 -10.58 -20.68 -33.37
C TYR A 35 -9.89 -19.46 -32.74
N ALA A 36 -9.87 -18.33 -33.46
CA ALA A 36 -9.31 -17.08 -32.96
C ALA A 36 -10.06 -16.58 -31.71
N GLN A 37 -11.39 -16.67 -31.70
CA GLN A 37 -12.21 -16.31 -30.54
C GLN A 37 -11.98 -17.24 -29.34
N GLN A 38 -11.81 -18.54 -29.57
CA GLN A 38 -11.48 -19.50 -28.51
C GLN A 38 -10.11 -19.19 -27.89
N LEU A 39 -9.10 -18.94 -28.72
CA LEU A 39 -7.75 -18.58 -28.26
C LEU A 39 -7.77 -17.27 -27.46
N ALA A 40 -8.54 -16.28 -27.92
CA ALA A 40 -8.72 -15.02 -27.20
C ALA A 40 -9.38 -15.24 -25.83
N GLY A 41 -10.45 -16.04 -25.77
CA GLY A 41 -11.12 -16.37 -24.51
C GLY A 41 -10.22 -17.12 -23.53
N GLU A 42 -9.44 -18.11 -24.00
CA GLU A 42 -8.48 -18.83 -23.17
C GLU A 42 -7.37 -17.89 -22.65
N ALA A 43 -6.88 -16.98 -23.49
CA ALA A 43 -5.89 -15.99 -23.09
C ALA A 43 -6.43 -15.03 -22.03
N GLU A 44 -7.68 -14.58 -22.16
CA GLU A 44 -8.35 -13.73 -21.17
C GLU A 44 -8.55 -14.45 -19.84
N LEU A 45 -8.96 -15.72 -19.86
CA LEU A 45 -9.11 -16.53 -18.65
C LEU A 45 -7.78 -16.71 -17.92
N LYS A 46 -6.72 -17.11 -18.64
CA LYS A 46 -5.36 -17.24 -18.06
C LYS A 46 -4.86 -15.93 -17.48
N LYS A 47 -5.12 -14.81 -18.16
CA LYS A 47 -4.78 -13.48 -17.67
C LYS A 47 -5.56 -13.13 -16.39
N ALA A 48 -6.85 -13.41 -16.35
CA ALA A 48 -7.69 -13.16 -15.18
C ALA A 48 -7.27 -14.01 -13.98
N GLU A 49 -6.93 -15.28 -14.17
CA GLU A 49 -6.40 -16.17 -13.15
C GLU A 49 -5.06 -15.68 -12.60
N SER A 50 -4.12 -15.34 -13.48
CA SER A 50 -2.83 -14.77 -13.09
C SER A 50 -3.01 -13.49 -12.28
N ASN A 51 -3.88 -12.57 -12.74
CA ASN A 51 -4.18 -11.33 -12.04
C ASN A 51 -4.83 -11.55 -10.67
N ARG A 52 -5.65 -12.60 -10.51
CA ARG A 52 -6.20 -12.98 -9.20
C ARG A 52 -5.10 -13.51 -8.28
N ARG A 53 -4.22 -14.38 -8.80
CA ARG A 53 -3.11 -14.93 -8.04
C ARG A 53 -2.13 -13.85 -7.57
N ILE A 54 -1.78 -12.90 -8.46
CA ILE A 54 -0.95 -11.75 -8.11
C ILE A 54 -1.59 -10.95 -6.97
N ARG A 55 -2.87 -10.60 -7.08
CA ARG A 55 -3.57 -9.86 -6.01
C ARG A 55 -3.59 -10.59 -4.67
N VAL A 56 -3.75 -11.91 -4.68
CA VAL A 56 -3.70 -12.71 -3.45
C VAL A 56 -2.29 -12.70 -2.84
N LEU A 57 -1.25 -12.88 -3.66
CA LEU A 57 0.13 -12.82 -3.21
C LEU A 57 0.51 -11.43 -2.68
N GLU A 58 0.07 -10.37 -3.35
CA GLU A 58 0.26 -8.99 -2.89
C GLU A 58 -0.48 -8.72 -1.57
N ALA A 59 -1.71 -9.21 -1.42
CA ALA A 59 -2.46 -9.08 -0.18
C ALA A 59 -1.77 -9.83 0.97
N GLN A 60 -1.28 -11.04 0.71
CA GLN A 60 -0.53 -11.82 1.69
C GLN A 60 0.78 -11.12 2.09
N ALA A 61 1.54 -10.62 1.11
CA ALA A 61 2.78 -9.89 1.37
C ALA A 61 2.55 -8.62 2.21
N LYS A 62 1.43 -7.90 1.97
CA LYS A 62 1.03 -6.76 2.80
C LYS A 62 0.68 -7.16 4.22
N LEU A 63 -0.05 -8.26 4.41
CA LEU A 63 -0.38 -8.78 5.73
C LEU A 63 0.88 -9.17 6.49
N ASP A 64 1.78 -9.90 5.85
CA ASP A 64 3.04 -10.35 6.45
C ASP A 64 3.92 -9.14 6.82
N GLY A 65 4.01 -8.15 5.94
CA GLY A 65 4.71 -6.89 6.20
C GLY A 65 4.14 -6.16 7.42
N ALA A 66 2.82 -5.95 7.47
CA ALA A 66 2.16 -5.29 8.60
C ALA A 66 2.33 -6.07 9.92
N SER A 67 2.33 -7.40 9.87
CA SER A 67 2.58 -8.26 11.02
C SER A 67 4.01 -8.10 11.56
N LEU A 68 5.00 -8.05 10.67
CA LEU A 68 6.40 -7.82 11.05
C LEU A 68 6.61 -6.40 11.61
N GLU A 69 5.99 -5.40 11.01
CA GLU A 69 6.04 -4.02 11.48
C GLU A 69 5.40 -3.89 12.87
N ALA A 70 4.24 -4.50 13.11
CA ALA A 70 3.60 -4.53 14.42
C ALA A 70 4.48 -5.21 15.48
N LYS A 71 5.17 -6.30 15.12
CA LYS A 71 6.14 -6.95 16.02
C LYS A 71 7.33 -6.05 16.33
N ALA A 72 7.86 -5.36 15.32
CA ALA A 72 8.96 -4.41 15.50
C ALA A 72 8.55 -3.24 16.41
N GLU A 73 7.33 -2.73 16.25
CA GLU A 73 6.74 -1.71 17.13
C GLU A 73 6.68 -2.16 18.59
N VAL A 74 6.20 -3.39 18.83
CA VAL A 74 6.12 -3.97 20.17
C VAL A 74 7.50 -4.09 20.81
N GLU A 75 8.51 -4.59 20.08
CA GLU A 75 9.86 -4.71 20.63
C GLU A 75 10.50 -3.34 20.89
N ARG A 76 10.25 -2.35 20.02
CA ARG A 76 10.70 -0.99 20.26
C ARG A 76 10.04 -0.38 21.49
N ALA A 77 8.72 -0.55 21.65
CA ALA A 77 7.99 -0.07 22.81
C ALA A 77 8.49 -0.72 24.11
N LYS A 78 8.81 -2.04 24.08
CA LYS A 78 9.46 -2.73 25.20
C LYS A 78 10.83 -2.13 25.53
N GLY A 79 11.66 -1.87 24.53
CA GLY A 79 12.97 -1.24 24.72
C GLY A 79 12.86 0.15 25.36
N VAL A 80 11.91 0.98 24.90
CA VAL A 80 11.63 2.29 25.48
C VAL A 80 11.13 2.16 26.93
N ALA A 81 10.22 1.23 27.20
CA ALA A 81 9.72 0.99 28.54
C ALA A 81 10.83 0.54 29.51
N GLN A 82 11.70 -0.38 29.07
CA GLN A 82 12.86 -0.83 29.85
C GLN A 82 13.85 0.31 30.10
N ALA A 83 14.15 1.12 29.08
CA ALA A 83 15.02 2.28 29.24
C ALA A 83 14.44 3.28 30.25
N ASN A 84 13.14 3.60 30.15
CA ASN A 84 12.46 4.49 31.09
C ASN A 84 12.47 3.94 32.52
N GLN A 85 12.27 2.63 32.68
CA GLN A 85 12.34 1.99 33.99
C GLN A 85 13.73 2.12 34.61
N ILE A 86 14.80 1.84 33.85
CA ILE A 86 16.18 1.96 34.31
C ILE A 86 16.49 3.40 34.75
N ILE A 87 16.09 4.39 33.95
CA ILE A 87 16.30 5.80 34.27
C ILE A 87 15.51 6.15 35.55
N ALA A 88 14.24 5.75 35.64
CA ALA A 88 13.43 6.02 36.82
C ALA A 88 14.02 5.41 38.10
N ASP A 89 14.46 4.15 38.05
CA ASP A 89 15.09 3.48 39.19
C ASP A 89 16.39 4.21 39.59
N SER A 90 17.20 4.64 38.62
CA SER A 90 18.44 5.39 38.88
C SER A 90 18.21 6.79 39.49
N LEU A 91 17.04 7.39 39.26
CA LEU A 91 16.68 8.73 39.73
C LEU A 91 15.88 8.70 41.04
N GLY A 92 15.79 7.54 41.71
CA GLY A 92 15.08 7.40 42.97
C GLY A 92 13.57 7.18 42.81
N GLY A 93 13.14 6.67 41.66
CA GLY A 93 11.76 6.30 41.36
C GLY A 93 11.01 7.30 40.47
N PRO A 94 9.68 7.15 40.34
CA PRO A 94 8.85 7.89 39.37
C PRO A 94 8.93 9.42 39.52
N GLU A 95 9.00 9.93 40.75
CA GLU A 95 9.06 11.38 41.02
C GLU A 95 10.38 12.02 40.54
N GLY A 96 11.50 11.31 40.72
CA GLY A 96 12.81 11.75 40.23
C GLY A 96 12.87 11.75 38.71
N TYR A 97 12.28 10.73 38.08
CA TYR A 97 12.15 10.64 36.62
C TYR A 97 11.35 11.80 36.02
N LEU A 98 10.17 12.10 36.57
CA LEU A 98 9.34 13.20 36.07
C LEU A 98 10.04 14.55 36.20
N ARG A 99 10.76 14.78 37.30
CA ARG A 99 11.54 16.00 37.50
C ARG A 99 12.69 16.12 36.50
N TRP A 100 13.44 15.04 36.28
CA TRP A 100 14.50 15.01 35.28
C TRP A 100 13.96 15.27 33.88
N ARG A 101 12.87 14.58 33.48
CA ARG A 101 12.24 14.74 32.17
C ARG A 101 11.74 16.16 31.95
N TYR A 102 11.18 16.80 32.99
CA TYR A 102 10.80 18.20 32.95
C TYR A 102 12.00 19.13 32.70
N ILE A 103 13.12 18.91 33.42
CA ILE A 103 14.34 19.71 33.23
C ILE A 103 14.90 19.50 31.80
N GLU A 104 14.91 18.28 31.30
CA GLU A 104 15.35 17.96 29.93
C GLU A 104 14.47 18.67 28.89
N MET A 105 13.14 18.62 29.02
CA MET A 105 12.21 19.33 28.14
C MET A 105 12.43 20.86 28.17
N LEU A 106 12.73 21.42 29.34
CA LEU A 106 13.08 22.84 29.48
C LEU A 106 14.42 23.19 28.82
N GLN A 107 15.41 22.28 28.82
CA GLN A 107 16.68 22.47 28.11
C GLN A 107 16.49 22.41 26.59
N GLU A 108 15.71 21.45 26.10
CA GLU A 108 15.39 21.31 24.67
C GLU A 108 14.61 22.51 24.14
N THR A 109 13.59 22.96 24.89
CA THR A 109 12.72 24.08 24.48
C THR A 109 13.37 25.44 24.75
N GLY A 110 14.20 25.55 25.79
CA GLY A 110 14.82 26.78 26.26
C GLY A 110 15.78 27.46 25.27
N THR A 111 16.16 26.78 24.19
CA THR A 111 16.93 27.38 23.09
C THR A 111 16.12 28.40 22.27
N ASN A 112 14.77 28.35 22.32
CA ASN A 112 13.87 29.24 21.56
C ASN A 112 13.06 30.24 22.40
N GLY A 113 13.36 30.38 23.69
CA GLY A 113 12.64 31.28 24.58
C GLY A 113 11.88 30.54 25.66
N ARG A 114 11.86 31.14 26.84
CA ARG A 114 11.33 30.59 28.08
C ARG A 114 9.80 30.48 28.02
N ASP A 115 9.29 29.40 27.45
CA ASP A 115 7.86 29.10 27.51
C ASP A 115 7.49 28.71 28.94
N VAL A 116 6.72 29.57 29.60
CA VAL A 116 6.13 29.28 30.91
C VAL A 116 5.06 28.21 30.67
N ILE A 117 5.43 26.93 30.79
CA ILE A 117 4.51 25.80 30.70
C ILE A 117 3.74 25.73 32.03
N TYR A 118 2.50 26.23 32.01
CA TYR A 118 1.59 26.14 33.16
C TYR A 118 1.10 24.70 33.29
N VAL A 119 1.61 23.97 34.28
CA VAL A 119 1.11 22.63 34.64
C VAL A 119 0.07 22.81 35.76
N PRO A 120 -1.24 22.69 35.47
CA PRO A 120 -2.24 22.73 36.52
C PRO A 120 -2.09 21.48 37.40
N THR A 121 -1.58 21.63 38.61
CA THR A 121 -1.79 20.62 39.65
C THR A 121 -3.27 20.64 40.00
N GLU A 122 -3.87 19.46 40.21
CA GLU A 122 -5.33 19.25 40.30
C GLU A 122 -6.05 19.85 41.54
N ALA A 123 -5.76 21.09 41.88
CA ALA A 123 -6.65 21.89 42.69
C ALA A 123 -6.78 23.25 42.02
N ASN A 124 -7.87 23.42 41.28
CA ASN A 124 -8.39 24.66 40.70
C ASN A 124 -8.75 25.72 41.78
N LEU A 125 -7.93 25.85 42.82
CA LEU A 125 -8.02 26.86 43.84
C LEU A 125 -6.66 27.58 43.87
N PRO A 126 -6.59 28.83 43.38
CA PRO A 126 -5.40 29.63 43.60
C PRO A 126 -5.19 29.73 45.12
N ILE A 127 -4.01 29.31 45.59
CA ILE A 127 -3.51 29.64 46.93
C ILE A 127 -3.27 31.14 46.98
N LEU A 128 -4.35 31.86 47.21
CA LEU A 128 -4.32 33.23 47.71
C LEU A 128 -4.10 33.10 49.23
N GLU A 129 -3.02 33.71 49.73
CA GLU A 129 -2.79 34.03 51.15
C GLU A 129 -1.91 33.10 52.02
N ALA A 130 -1.17 32.12 51.47
CA ALA A 130 -0.11 31.45 52.25
C ALA A 130 1.18 32.29 52.29
N GLY A 131 1.22 33.35 53.10
CA GLY A 131 2.48 34.00 53.46
C GLY A 131 2.52 35.52 53.64
N LYS A 132 1.39 36.23 53.80
CA LYS A 132 1.45 37.58 54.38
C LYS A 132 1.52 37.48 55.90
N THR A 133 2.73 37.44 56.43
CA THR A 133 2.98 37.92 57.80
C THR A 133 3.02 39.45 57.70
N PRO A 134 2.06 40.21 58.27
CA PRO A 134 2.24 41.64 58.38
C PRO A 134 3.17 41.89 59.55
N GLY A 135 4.40 42.30 59.25
CA GLY A 135 5.29 42.88 60.24
C GLY A 135 4.74 44.19 60.79
N ALA A 136 5.02 44.40 62.08
CA ALA A 136 5.24 45.67 62.76
C ALA A 136 4.13 46.74 62.70
N LYS A 137 3.37 46.85 63.80
CA LYS A 137 3.47 47.95 64.77
C LYS A 137 2.82 47.56 66.08
#